data_AF-A0A497NLL8-F1
#
_entry.id   AF-A0A497NLL8-F1
#
_cell.length_a   1.000
_cell.length_b   1.000
_cell.length_c   1.000
_cell.angle_alpha   90.00
_cell.angle_beta   90.00
_cell.angle_gamma   90.00
#
_symmetry.space_group_name_H-M   'P 1'
#
loop_
_entity.id
_entity.type
_entity.pdbx_description
1 polymer ?
#
loop_
_entity_poly.entity_id
_entity_poly.type
_entity_poly.pdbx_seq_one_letter_code
_entity_poly.pdbx_strand_id
1 'polypeptide(L)'
;MIREGSNLTSFENYFASLKKILGREDLYDIWPDFEPEYDEREFAWTNLKGLGETLLLNCGQCDGPSDMRHKRCRECVNRRAKIAKEVYRQVVGHPMEKWPTIILCRIHTE
;
A
#
# COMPACT_ATOMS: atom_id res chain seq x y z
N MET A 1 -15.39 26.76 18.05
CA MET A 1 -14.89 25.37 18.14
C MET A 1 -15.59 24.56 17.06
N ILE A 2 -14.92 24.34 15.93
CA ILE A 2 -15.47 23.58 14.80
C ILE A 2 -15.24 22.10 15.14
N ARG A 3 -16.30 21.31 15.25
CA ARG A 3 -16.20 19.84 15.32
C ARG A 3 -15.72 19.37 13.94
N GLU A 4 -14.47 18.93 13.85
CA GLU A 4 -13.98 18.17 12.70
C GLU A 4 -14.85 16.92 12.56
N GLY A 5 -15.63 16.85 11.48
CA GLY A 5 -16.34 15.64 11.10
C GLY A 5 -15.32 14.54 10.87
N SER A 6 -15.37 13.50 11.70
CA SER A 6 -14.45 12.38 11.64
C SER A 6 -14.57 11.69 10.27
N ASN A 7 -13.53 11.81 9.43
CA ASN A 7 -13.36 11.07 8.17
C ASN A 7 -13.08 9.58 8.43
N LEU A 8 -13.90 8.96 9.28
CA LEU A 8 -13.82 7.53 9.55
C LEU A 8 -14.59 6.80 8.45
N THR A 9 -13.94 5.80 7.88
CA THR A 9 -14.53 4.84 6.97
C THR A 9 -15.71 4.11 7.63
N SER A 10 -16.57 3.48 6.84
CA SER A 10 -17.69 2.68 7.37
C SER A 10 -17.23 1.57 8.33
N PHE A 11 -16.03 1.02 8.10
CA PHE A 11 -15.43 0.03 8.99
C PHE A 11 -15.05 0.62 10.35
N GLU A 12 -14.37 1.77 10.36
CA GLU A 12 -13.94 2.42 11.60
C GLU A 12 -15.14 2.83 12.47
N ASN A 13 -16.22 3.28 11.83
CA ASN A 13 -17.49 3.56 12.52
C ASN A 13 -18.11 2.29 13.12
N TYR A 14 -18.10 1.18 12.39
CA TYR A 14 -18.57 -0.12 12.90
C TYR A 14 -17.75 -0.57 14.11
N PHE A 15 -16.42 -0.49 14.04
CA PHE A 15 -15.54 -0.94 15.11
C PHE A 15 -15.62 -0.04 16.35
N ALA A 16 -15.74 1.27 16.17
CA ALA A 16 -16.00 2.21 17.25
C ALA A 16 -17.33 1.91 17.97
N SER A 17 -18.39 1.59 17.20
CA SER A 17 -19.69 1.18 17.76
C SER A 17 -19.58 -0.12 18.56
N LEU A 18 -18.79 -1.08 18.07
CA LEU A 18 -18.56 -2.36 18.74
C LEU A 18 -17.85 -2.18 20.10
N LYS A 19 -16.79 -1.36 20.17
CA LYS A 19 -16.08 -1.06 21.44
C LYS A 19 -17.00 -0.46 22.48
N LYS A 20 -17.84 0.48 22.05
CA LYS A 20 -18.82 1.15 22.92
C LYS A 20 -19.81 0.15 23.51
N ILE A 21 -20.31 -0.79 22.70
CA ILE A 21 -21.24 -1.85 23.16
C ILE A 21 -20.55 -2.78 24.16
N LEU A 22 -19.28 -3.12 23.93
CA LEU A 22 -18.51 -4.02 24.79
C LEU A 22 -17.97 -3.34 26.06
N GLY A 23 -18.11 -2.01 26.20
CA GLY A 23 -17.55 -1.26 27.33
C GLY A 23 -16.02 -1.29 27.38
N ARG A 24 -15.38 -1.51 26.21
CA ARG A 24 -13.94 -1.67 26.06
C ARG A 24 -13.36 -0.57 25.19
N GLU A 25 -13.56 0.68 25.61
CA GLU A 25 -12.98 1.85 24.94
C GLU A 25 -11.44 1.92 25.11
N ASP A 26 -10.88 1.08 26.00
CA ASP A 26 -9.45 0.90 26.27
C ASP A 26 -8.71 0.06 25.20
N LEU A 27 -9.43 -0.62 24.31
CA LEU A 27 -8.83 -1.51 23.32
C LEU A 27 -8.49 -0.77 22.03
N TYR A 28 -7.18 -0.54 21.79
CA TYR A 28 -6.53 0.01 20.58
C TYR A 28 -7.06 1.38 20.13
N ASP A 29 -6.21 2.35 19.78
CA ASP A 29 -6.73 3.67 19.36
C ASP A 29 -7.30 3.66 17.93
N ILE A 30 -6.63 3.01 16.96
CA ILE A 30 -7.04 2.95 15.55
C ILE A 30 -6.57 1.61 14.98
N TRP A 31 -7.49 0.66 14.75
CA TRP A 31 -7.20 -0.66 14.15
C TRP A 31 -6.27 -1.55 15.02
N PRO A 32 -6.25 -2.88 14.89
CA PRO A 32 -5.12 -3.67 15.38
C PRO A 32 -3.82 -3.19 14.74
N ASP A 33 -2.79 -2.92 15.54
CA ASP A 33 -1.44 -2.52 15.11
C ASP A 33 -0.73 -3.68 14.39
N PHE A 34 -1.23 -4.10 13.23
CA PHE A 34 -0.43 -4.90 12.32
C PHE A 34 0.61 -3.98 11.71
N GLU A 35 1.86 -4.14 12.12
CA GLU A 35 3.00 -3.65 11.35
C GLU A 35 2.93 -4.35 9.98
N PRO A 36 2.66 -3.65 8.88
CA PRO A 36 2.55 -4.31 7.59
C PRO A 36 3.91 -4.92 7.24
N GLU A 37 3.99 -6.26 7.24
CA GLU A 37 5.12 -6.98 6.65
C GLU A 37 5.07 -6.76 5.14
N TYR A 38 5.79 -5.74 4.68
CA TYR A 38 6.15 -5.64 3.28
C TYR A 38 7.32 -6.60 3.08
N ASP A 39 7.09 -7.77 2.48
CA ASP A 39 8.22 -8.49 1.92
C ASP A 39 8.81 -7.56 0.85
N GLU A 40 10.01 -7.05 1.11
CA GLU A 40 10.71 -6.12 0.22
C GLU A 40 10.97 -6.73 -1.16
N ARG A 41 10.69 -8.04 -1.33
CA ARG A 41 10.78 -8.80 -2.58
C ARG A 41 9.47 -8.93 -3.35
N GLU A 42 8.34 -8.41 -2.87
CA GLU A 42 7.05 -8.52 -3.54
C GLU A 42 6.88 -7.54 -4.72
N PHE A 43 7.89 -7.40 -5.57
CA PHE A 43 7.73 -6.66 -6.82
C PHE A 43 8.28 -7.47 -7.99
N ALA A 44 7.61 -7.34 -9.13
CA ALA A 44 8.06 -7.86 -10.40
C ALA A 44 8.11 -6.72 -11.41
N TRP A 45 8.92 -6.85 -12.45
CA TRP A 45 8.82 -5.97 -13.61
C TRP A 45 8.72 -6.79 -14.87
N THR A 46 8.02 -6.25 -15.86
CA THR A 46 7.85 -6.90 -17.16
C THR A 46 7.64 -5.84 -18.24
N ASN A 47 7.83 -6.21 -19.50
CA ASN A 47 7.53 -5.33 -20.62
C ASN A 47 6.11 -5.61 -21.13
N LEU A 48 5.18 -4.69 -20.89
CA LEU A 48 3.80 -4.80 -21.35
C LEU A 48 3.62 -4.06 -22.68
N LYS A 49 3.02 -4.73 -23.66
CA LYS A 49 2.77 -4.15 -24.99
C LYS A 49 1.94 -2.87 -24.86
N GLY A 50 2.50 -1.75 -25.31
CA GLY A 50 1.87 -0.43 -25.25
C GLY A 50 2.11 0.36 -23.96
N LEU A 51 2.64 -0.27 -22.91
CA LEU A 51 2.98 0.40 -21.63
C LEU A 51 4.49 0.38 -21.33
N GLY A 52 5.26 -0.40 -22.08
CA GLY A 52 6.71 -0.53 -21.93
C GLY A 52 7.10 -1.29 -20.67
N GLU A 53 8.32 -1.04 -20.18
CA GLU A 53 8.76 -1.56 -18.89
C GLU A 53 7.85 -1.07 -17.77
N THR A 54 7.22 -2.03 -17.11
CA THR A 54 6.16 -1.81 -16.14
C THR A 54 6.55 -2.48 -14.83
N LEU A 55 6.47 -1.73 -13.74
CA LEU A 55 6.64 -2.24 -12.39
C LEU A 55 5.30 -2.73 -11.85
N LEU A 56 5.28 -3.96 -11.35
CA LEU A 56 4.16 -4.58 -10.66
C LEU A 56 4.45 -4.57 -9.17
N LEU A 57 3.60 -3.88 -8.40
CA LEU A 57 3.68 -3.86 -6.94
C LEU A 57 2.47 -4.60 -6.37
N ASN A 58 2.72 -5.74 -5.71
CA ASN A 58 1.66 -6.42 -4.97
C ASN A 58 1.37 -5.64 -3.69
N CYS A 59 0.14 -5.18 -3.52
CA CYS A 59 -0.34 -4.55 -2.30
C CYS A 59 -0.62 -5.59 -1.21
N GLY A 60 -0.80 -6.87 -1.55
CA GLY A 60 -0.92 -7.97 -0.58
C GLY A 60 -1.97 -7.68 0.51
N GLN A 61 -1.57 -7.85 1.77
CA GLN A 61 -2.36 -7.60 2.99
C GLN A 61 -2.42 -6.11 3.40
N CYS A 62 -1.94 -5.18 2.57
CA CYS A 62 -2.03 -3.76 2.87
C CYS A 62 -3.50 -3.30 2.87
N ASP A 63 -3.92 -2.65 3.96
CA ASP A 63 -5.23 -1.99 4.10
C ASP A 63 -5.35 -0.67 3.31
N GLY A 64 -4.30 -0.27 2.59
CA GLY A 64 -4.33 0.90 1.73
C GLY A 64 -5.26 0.72 0.52
N PRO A 65 -5.90 1.78 0.00
CA PRO A 65 -6.88 1.69 -1.09
C PRO A 65 -6.27 1.35 -2.47
N SER A 66 -4.99 0.99 -2.53
CA SER A 66 -4.25 0.82 -3.80
C SER A 66 -4.36 2.05 -4.71
N ASP A 67 -4.31 3.24 -4.10
CA ASP A 67 -4.50 4.52 -4.76
C ASP A 67 -3.41 5.52 -4.34
N MET A 68 -2.65 6.02 -5.31
CA MET A 68 -1.57 7.00 -5.10
C MET A 68 -2.03 8.34 -4.52
N ARG A 69 -3.33 8.65 -4.55
CA ARG A 69 -3.90 9.81 -3.87
C ARG A 69 -3.85 9.64 -2.34
N HIS A 70 -3.88 8.40 -1.85
CA HIS A 70 -3.76 8.10 -0.41
C HIS A 70 -2.30 8.18 0.06
N LYS A 71 -2.06 8.85 1.20
CA LYS A 71 -0.70 9.08 1.74
C LYS A 71 0.09 7.78 1.93
N ARG A 72 -0.51 6.77 2.59
CA ARG A 72 0.14 5.46 2.82
C ARG A 72 0.56 4.77 1.52
N CYS A 73 -0.31 4.74 0.51
CA CYS A 73 0.01 4.11 -0.77
C CYS A 73 1.11 4.88 -1.50
N ARG A 74 1.08 6.21 -1.50
CA ARG A 74 2.12 7.04 -2.11
C ARG A 74 3.50 6.78 -1.52
N GLU A 75 3.59 6.74 -0.19
CA GLU A 75 4.84 6.46 0.53
C GLU A 75 5.35 5.05 0.24
N CYS A 76 4.46 4.05 0.30
CA CYS A 76 4.77 2.65 -0.02
C CYS A 76 5.29 2.48 -1.45
N VAL A 77 4.58 3.04 -2.43
CA VAL A 77 4.95 2.97 -3.85
C VAL A 77 6.27 3.68 -4.11
N ASN A 78 6.49 4.87 -3.54
CA ASN A 78 7.75 5.58 -3.70
C ASN A 78 8.95 4.81 -3.13
N ARG A 79 8.79 4.22 -1.94
CA ARG A 79 9.84 3.39 -1.31
C ARG A 79 10.15 2.18 -2.18
N ARG A 80 9.13 1.41 -2.57
CA ARG A 80 9.30 0.16 -3.34
C ARG A 80 9.78 0.42 -4.78
N ALA A 81 9.33 1.50 -5.41
CA ALA A 81 9.82 1.91 -6.72
C ALA A 81 11.32 2.26 -6.69
N LYS A 82 11.82 2.83 -5.59
CA LYS A 82 13.24 3.11 -5.40
C LYS A 82 14.05 1.82 -5.28
N ILE A 83 13.62 0.90 -4.42
CA ILE A 83 14.25 -0.42 -4.26
C ILE A 83 14.28 -1.15 -5.62
N ALA A 84 13.16 -1.15 -6.34
CA ALA A 84 13.07 -1.79 -7.65
C ALA A 84 14.04 -1.22 -8.68
N LYS A 85 14.33 0.09 -8.66
CA LYS A 85 15.34 0.70 -9.54
C LYS A 85 16.75 0.23 -9.23
N GLU A 86 17.06 0.09 -7.94
CA GLU A 86 18.38 -0.38 -7.48
C GLU A 86 18.59 -1.83 -7.92
N VAL A 87 17.59 -2.69 -7.74
CA VAL A 87 17.62 -4.09 -8.20
C VAL A 87 17.66 -4.17 -9.73
N TYR A 88 16.85 -3.39 -10.45
CA TYR A 88 16.87 -3.35 -11.91
C TYR A 88 18.26 -2.99 -12.44
N ARG A 89 18.93 -1.97 -11.85
CA ARG A 89 20.29 -1.59 -12.24
C ARG A 89 21.28 -2.73 -12.05
N GLN A 90 21.15 -3.50 -10.97
CA GLN A 90 22.02 -4.65 -10.70
C GLN A 90 21.79 -5.79 -11.71
N VAL A 91 20.55 -6.05 -12.09
CA VAL A 91 20.16 -7.17 -12.96
C VAL A 91 20.36 -6.85 -14.45
N VAL A 92 19.97 -5.65 -14.89
CA VAL A 92 19.97 -5.24 -16.30
C VAL A 92 21.21 -4.44 -16.69
N GLY A 93 21.96 -3.92 -15.71
CA GLY A 93 23.19 -3.16 -15.92
C GLY A 93 22.97 -1.69 -16.35
N HIS A 94 21.72 -1.28 -16.59
CA HIS A 94 21.36 0.08 -16.98
C HIS A 94 20.51 0.75 -15.88
N PRO A 95 20.70 2.06 -15.61
CA PRO A 95 19.91 2.77 -14.62
C PRO A 95 18.48 3.02 -15.12
N MET A 96 17.50 2.81 -14.25
CA MET A 96 16.10 3.19 -14.47
C MET A 96 15.83 4.56 -13.83
N GLU A 97 15.71 5.63 -14.64
CA GLU A 97 15.45 6.98 -14.11
C GLU A 97 14.04 7.09 -13.51
N LYS A 98 13.04 6.50 -14.16
CA LYS A 98 11.64 6.51 -13.74
C LYS A 98 10.91 5.35 -14.39
N TRP A 99 10.12 4.62 -13.59
CA TRP A 99 9.19 3.62 -14.12
C TRP A 99 8.14 4.32 -15.01
N PRO A 100 8.06 3.99 -16.31
CA PRO A 100 7.05 4.53 -17.21
C PRO A 100 5.64 4.25 -16.70
N THR A 101 5.43 3.01 -16.23
CA THR A 101 4.15 2.54 -15.69
C THR A 101 4.39 1.79 -14.37
N ILE A 102 3.55 2.05 -13.38
CA ILE A 102 3.48 1.27 -12.14
C ILE A 102 2.06 0.76 -12.00
N ILE A 103 1.90 -0.56 -11.87
CA ILE A 103 0.62 -1.23 -11.63
C ILE A 103 0.58 -1.64 -10.17
N LEU A 104 -0.47 -1.21 -9.47
CA LEU A 104 -0.80 -1.67 -8.12
C LEU A 104 -1.78 -2.83 -8.27
N CYS A 105 -1.42 -4.00 -7.76
CA CYS A 105 -2.25 -5.19 -7.86
C CYS A 105 -2.42 -5.85 -6.48
N ARG A 106 -3.48 -6.64 -6.34
CA ARG A 106 -3.64 -7.58 -5.24
C ARG A 106 -3.71 -8.97 -5.83
N ILE A 107 -2.66 -9.76 -5.64
CA ILE A 107 -2.57 -11.11 -6.16
C ILE A 107 -3.03 -12.06 -5.05
N HIS A 108 -4.07 -12.84 -5.33
CA HIS A 108 -4.50 -13.94 -4.48
C HIS A 108 -3.91 -15.23 -5.03
N THR A 109 -3.18 -15.96 -4.19
CA THR A 109 -2.67 -17.30 -4.50
C THR A 109 -3.52 -18.31 -3.75
N GLU A 110 -3.96 -19.36 -4.44
CA GLU A 110 -4.61 -20.53 -3.81
C GLU A 110 -3.60 -21.46 -3.16
#